data_AF-A0A352NMJ6-F1
#
_entry.id   AF-A0A352NMJ6-F1
#
_cell.length_a   1.000
_cell.length_b   1.000
_cell.length_c   1.000
_cell.angle_alpha   90.00
_cell.angle_beta   90.00
_cell.angle_gamma   90.00
#
_symmetry.space_group_name_H-M   'P 1'
#
loop_
_entity.id
_entity.type
_entity.pdbx_description
1 polymer ?
#
loop_
_entity_poly.entity_id
_entity_poly.type
_entity_poly.pdbx_seq_one_letter_code
_entity_poly.pdbx_strand_id
1 'polypeptide(L)' 'APVGPGPVRATEAEAMLKGAEVTKEIIEKAAQAAKAQANPRSSAVRGSREYRLDVLPVLVRRALETAVAQARNNCK' A
#
# COMPACT_ATOMS: atom_id res chain seq x y z
N ALA A 1 -6.10 -2.14 15.33
CA ALA A 1 -5.07 -1.20 14.88
C ALA A 1 -5.48 -0.61 13.50
N PRO A 2 -4.66 0.22 12.81
CA PRO A 2 -5.10 0.96 11.62
C PRO A 2 -5.23 0.14 10.33
N VAL A 3 -4.66 -1.07 10.26
CA VAL A 3 -4.78 -2.00 9.10
C VAL A 3 -5.18 -3.43 9.49
N GLY A 4 -5.15 -3.76 10.79
CA GLY A 4 -5.46 -5.10 11.33
C GLY A 4 -5.33 -5.12 12.86
N PRO A 5 -5.29 -6.31 13.50
CA PRO A 5 -4.90 -6.45 14.91
C PRO A 5 -3.49 -5.93 15.20
N GLY A 6 -2.55 -6.12 14.25
CA GLY A 6 -1.19 -5.60 14.27
C GLY A 6 -0.73 -5.14 12.87
N PRO A 7 0.57 -4.97 12.63
CA PRO A 7 1.11 -4.76 11.29
C PRO A 7 0.71 -5.92 10.36
N VAL A 8 0.30 -5.59 9.14
CA VAL A 8 -0.08 -6.57 8.13
C VAL A 8 0.93 -6.47 6.99
N ARG A 9 1.51 -7.61 6.60
CA ARG A 9 2.40 -7.70 5.44
C ARG A 9 1.55 -8.00 4.20
N ALA A 10 1.62 -7.12 3.21
CA ALA A 10 0.85 -7.24 1.97
C ALA A 10 1.56 -8.17 0.96
N THR A 11 1.57 -9.48 1.24
CA THR A 11 2.33 -10.48 0.47
C THR A 11 1.90 -10.56 -1.00
N GLU A 12 0.64 -10.33 -1.32
CA GLU A 12 0.15 -10.32 -2.69
C GLU A 12 0.67 -9.10 -3.46
N ALA A 13 0.66 -7.93 -2.81
CA ALA A 13 1.23 -6.71 -3.38
C ALA A 13 2.73 -6.88 -3.65
N GLU A 14 3.47 -7.47 -2.71
CA GLU A 14 4.90 -7.77 -2.89
C GLU A 14 5.15 -8.72 -4.06
N ALA A 15 4.35 -9.78 -4.19
CA ALA A 15 4.45 -10.74 -5.29
C ALA A 15 4.18 -10.09 -6.66
N MET A 16 3.20 -9.18 -6.74
CA MET A 16 2.91 -8.43 -7.98
C MET A 16 4.06 -7.50 -8.38
N LEU A 17 4.77 -6.91 -7.42
CA LEU A 17 5.86 -5.98 -7.69
C LEU A 17 7.16 -6.69 -8.06
N LYS A 18 7.38 -7.89 -7.54
CA LYS A 18 8.64 -8.61 -7.73
C LYS A 18 8.84 -9.02 -9.19
N GLY A 19 9.89 -8.48 -9.82
CA GLY A 19 10.23 -8.77 -11.23
C GLY A 19 9.35 -8.05 -12.25
N ALA A 20 8.37 -7.26 -11.81
CA ALA A 20 7.55 -6.44 -12.69
C ALA A 20 8.27 -5.15 -13.09
N GLU A 21 7.96 -4.66 -14.28
CA GLU A 21 8.38 -3.31 -14.70
C GLU A 21 7.65 -2.25 -13.86
N VAL A 22 8.38 -1.21 -13.47
CA VAL A 22 7.85 -0.14 -12.62
C VAL A 22 6.97 0.79 -13.45
N THR A 23 5.68 0.49 -13.51
CA THR A 23 4.65 1.29 -14.18
C THR A 23 3.60 1.79 -13.18
N LYS A 24 2.89 2.87 -13.53
CA LYS A 24 1.79 3.41 -12.69
C LYS A 24 0.70 2.36 -12.46
N GLU A 25 0.39 1.54 -13.47
CA GLU A 25 -0.63 0.50 -13.39
C GLU A 25 -0.26 -0.61 -12.41
N ILE A 26 1.01 -1.06 -12.42
CA ILE A 26 1.49 -2.08 -11.49
C ILE A 26 1.48 -1.55 -10.05
N ILE A 27 1.88 -0.30 -9.84
CA ILE A 27 1.81 0.35 -8.53
C ILE A 27 0.37 0.42 -8.03
N GLU A 28 -0.58 0.80 -8.89
CA GLU A 28 -2.00 0.87 -8.52
C GLU A 28 -2.56 -0.52 -8.19
N LYS A 29 -2.26 -1.54 -8.99
CA LYS A 29 -2.67 -2.93 -8.71
C LYS A 29 -2.12 -3.42 -7.37
N ALA A 30 -0.84 -3.16 -7.08
CA ALA A 30 -0.23 -3.50 -5.81
C ALA A 30 -0.90 -2.77 -4.62
N ALA A 31 -1.25 -1.49 -4.79
CA ALA A 31 -1.98 -0.72 -3.78
C ALA A 31 -3.37 -1.30 -3.49
N GLN A 32 -4.10 -1.73 -4.52
CA GLN A 32 -5.39 -2.40 -4.35
C GLN A 32 -5.25 -3.78 -3.69
N ALA A 33 -4.22 -4.55 -4.04
CA ALA A 33 -3.93 -5.83 -3.37
C ALA A 33 -3.64 -5.63 -1.87
N ALA A 34 -2.89 -4.59 -1.51
CA ALA A 34 -2.67 -4.23 -0.11
C ALA A 34 -3.97 -3.85 0.63
N LYS A 35 -4.91 -3.18 -0.05
CA LYS A 35 -6.26 -2.90 0.49
C LYS A 35 -7.04 -4.18 0.76
N ALA A 36 -7.00 -5.15 -0.17
CA ALA A 36 -7.72 -6.42 -0.04
C ALA A 36 -7.25 -7.25 1.17
N GLN A 37 -5.97 -7.15 1.53
CA GLN A 37 -5.37 -7.87 2.66
C GLN A 37 -5.53 -7.12 4.00
N ALA A 38 -6.07 -5.90 4.01
CA ALA A 38 -6.25 -5.11 5.22
C ALA A 38 -7.63 -5.34 5.87
N ASN A 39 -7.66 -5.42 7.20
CA ASN A 39 -8.90 -5.52 7.97
C ASN A 39 -8.93 -4.56 9.18
N PRO A 40 -9.07 -3.25 8.94
CA PRO A 40 -9.12 -2.27 10.02
C PRO A 40 -10.46 -2.28 10.78
N ARG A 41 -10.39 -2.14 12.11
CA ARG A 41 -11.57 -1.82 12.94
C ARG A 41 -11.98 -0.36 12.76
N SER A 42 -13.22 0.03 12.99
CA SER A 42 -13.60 1.45 13.13
C SER A 42 -13.04 2.09 14.43
N SER A 43 -12.84 3.41 14.42
CA SER A 43 -12.29 4.20 15.54
C SER A 43 -13.02 5.54 15.64
N ALA A 44 -13.58 5.85 16.81
CA ALA A 44 -14.29 7.10 17.04
C ALA A 44 -13.39 8.35 16.87
N VAL A 45 -12.10 8.23 17.20
CA VAL A 45 -11.14 9.36 17.18
C VAL A 45 -10.31 9.41 15.90
N ARG A 46 -10.13 8.27 15.22
CA ARG A 46 -9.15 8.12 14.11
C ARG A 46 -9.78 7.75 12.77
N GLY A 47 -11.10 7.80 12.66
CA GLY A 47 -11.85 7.56 11.44
C GLY A 47 -12.48 6.17 11.32
N SER A 48 -13.39 6.03 10.36
CA SER A 48 -14.10 4.77 10.11
C SER A 48 -13.22 3.70 9.47
N ARG A 49 -13.77 2.50 9.30
CA ARG A 49 -13.14 1.40 8.57
C ARG A 49 -13.03 1.73 7.08
N GLU A 50 -14.11 2.26 6.52
CA GLU A 50 -14.28 2.62 5.10
C GLU A 50 -13.26 3.69 4.71
N TYR A 51 -13.17 4.77 5.50
CA TYR A 51 -12.18 5.83 5.28
C TYR A 51 -10.75 5.28 5.24
N ARG A 52 -10.41 4.37 6.15
CA ARG A 52 -9.07 3.76 6.17
C ARG A 52 -8.81 2.87 4.96
N LEU A 53 -9.81 2.09 4.56
CA LEU A 53 -9.74 1.25 3.35
C LEU A 53 -9.59 2.10 2.08
N ASP A 54 -10.13 3.31 2.05
CA ASP A 54 -10.02 4.20 0.89
C ASP A 54 -8.72 5.00 0.86
N VAL A 55 -8.21 5.39 2.03
CA VAL A 55 -6.91 6.10 2.14
C VAL A 55 -5.73 5.15 1.94
N LEU A 56 -5.84 3.89 2.35
CA LEU A 56 -4.76 2.91 2.29
C LEU A 56 -4.11 2.78 0.88
N PRO A 57 -4.85 2.56 -0.23
CA PRO A 57 -4.23 2.46 -1.55
C PRO A 57 -3.51 3.75 -1.96
N VAL A 58 -4.03 4.92 -1.57
CA VAL A 58 -3.39 6.21 -1.85
C VAL A 58 -2.03 6.31 -1.15
N LEU A 59 -1.95 5.88 0.12
CA LEU A 59 -0.70 5.88 0.88
C LEU A 59 0.31 4.89 0.31
N VAL A 60 -0.13 3.68 -0.06
CA VAL A 60 0.73 2.65 -0.65
C VAL A 60 1.30 3.13 -1.98
N ARG A 61 0.47 3.70 -2.87
CA ARG A 61 0.93 4.26 -4.14
C ARG A 61 2.00 5.34 -3.94
N ARG A 62 1.75 6.32 -3.06
CA ARG A 62 2.71 7.41 -2.77
C ARG A 62 4.03 6.88 -2.20
N ALA A 63 3.95 5.87 -1.32
CA ALA A 63 5.14 5.24 -0.75
C ALA A 63 5.96 4.53 -1.83
N LEU A 64 5.31 3.77 -2.73
CA LEU A 64 5.96 3.08 -3.83
C LEU A 64 6.59 4.05 -4.83
N GLU A 65 5.87 5.11 -5.23
CA GLU A 65 6.41 6.17 -6.10
C GLU A 65 7.66 6.82 -5.49
N THR A 66 7.64 7.09 -4.18
CA THR A 66 8.77 7.66 -3.44
C THR A 66 9.95 6.68 -3.39
N ALA A 67 9.70 5.41 -3.08
CA ALA A 67 10.73 4.37 -3.03
C ALA A 67 11.40 4.16 -4.40
N VAL A 68 10.63 4.20 -5.48
CA VAL A 68 11.14 4.13 -6.86
C VAL A 68 12.03 5.34 -7.17
N ALA A 69 11.60 6.55 -6.82
CA ALA A 69 12.39 7.76 -7.03
C ALA A 69 13.72 7.70 -6.26
N GLN A 70 13.70 7.23 -5.01
CA GLN A 70 14.90 7.04 -4.19
C GLN A 70 15.82 5.97 -4.78
N ALA A 71 15.28 4.82 -5.19
CA ALA A 71 16.07 3.75 -5.81
C ALA A 71 16.76 4.23 -7.10
N ARG A 72 16.06 5.02 -7.93
CA ARG A 72 16.65 5.62 -9.14
C ARG A 72 17.72 6.66 -8.84
N ASN A 73 17.57 7.42 -7.76
CA ASN A 73 18.56 8.41 -7.34
C ASN A 73 19.82 7.78 -6.73
N ASN A 74 19.67 6.68 -5.98
CA ASN A 74 20.78 5.96 -5.35
C ASN A 74 21.60 5.11 -6.34
N CYS A 75 21.14 4.94 -7.57
CA CYS A 75 21.89 4.29 -8.65
C CYS A 75 22.74 5.28 -9.48
N LYS A 76 22.83 6.55 -9.05
CA LYS A 76 23.78 7.54 -9.59
C LYS A 76 25.01 7.62 -8.69
#